data_AF-A0A7W0PXR9-F1
#
_entry.id   AF-A0A7W0PXR9-F1
#
_cell.length_a   1.000
_cell.length_b   1.000
_cell.length_c   1.000
_cell.angle_alpha   90.00
_cell.angle_beta   90.00
_cell.angle_gamma   90.00
#
_symmetry.space_group_name_H-M   'P 1'
#
loop_
_entity.id
_entity.type
_entity.pdbx_description
1 polymer ?
#
loop_
_entity_poly.entity_id
_entity_poly.type
_entity_poly.pdbx_seq_one_letter_code
_entity_poly.pdbx_strand_id
1 'polypeptide(L)'
;MRDLTVLVTASGSPGTTALVRALRENGERRVRVVGTDMAALAVGRHLCDAFHVVPPGDDPGFADALVDVSEREGVDAVLPQSSYDLPGLAAARERFPC
;
A
#
# COMPACT_ATOMS: atom_id res chain seq x y z
N MET A 1 -19.82 -10.36 -4.02
CA MET A 1 -18.39 -10.31 -3.67
C MET A 1 -18.22 -9.42 -2.44
N ARG A 2 -17.31 -9.73 -1.49
CA ARG A 2 -17.08 -8.85 -0.32
C ARG A 2 -16.26 -7.61 -0.70
N ASP A 3 -16.24 -6.59 0.13
CA ASP A 3 -15.34 -5.44 -0.07
C ASP A 3 -13.87 -5.81 0.23
N LEU A 4 -12.92 -5.07 -0.34
CA LEU A 4 -11.48 -5.23 -0.09
C LEU A 4 -10.83 -3.95 0.43
N THR A 5 -9.79 -4.12 1.25
CA THR A 5 -8.79 -3.08 1.56
C THR A 5 -7.47 -3.42 0.89
N VAL A 6 -6.95 -2.51 0.07
CA VAL A 6 -5.69 -2.68 -0.67
C VAL A 6 -4.66 -1.67 -0.18
N LEU A 7 -3.47 -2.14 0.19
CA LEU A 7 -2.33 -1.32 0.54
C LEU A 7 -1.49 -1.03 -0.73
N VAL A 8 -1.25 0.24 -1.03
CA VAL A 8 -0.41 0.69 -2.12
C VAL A 8 0.84 1.36 -1.53
N THR A 9 2.00 0.75 -1.72
CA THR A 9 3.29 1.31 -1.25
C THR A 9 3.83 2.34 -2.22
N ALA A 10 4.79 3.15 -1.79
CA ALA A 10 5.40 4.22 -2.58
C ALA A 10 4.34 5.04 -3.36
N SER A 11 3.25 5.38 -2.68
CA SER A 11 2.04 6.00 -3.26
C SER A 11 2.25 7.45 -3.76
N GLY A 12 3.46 7.98 -3.66
CA GLY A 12 3.94 9.14 -4.40
C GLY A 12 4.29 8.86 -5.86
N SER A 13 4.37 7.58 -6.26
CA SER A 13 4.80 7.16 -7.59
C SER A 13 3.83 7.63 -8.68
N PRO A 14 4.30 7.97 -9.90
CA PRO A 14 3.47 8.53 -10.96
C PRO A 14 2.25 7.66 -11.35
N GLY A 15 2.38 6.33 -11.24
CA GLY A 15 1.31 5.38 -11.55
C GLY A 15 0.17 5.35 -10.53
N THR A 16 0.38 5.85 -9.30
CA THR A 16 -0.58 5.73 -8.20
C THR A 16 -1.94 6.32 -8.54
N THR A 17 -1.99 7.49 -9.18
CA THR A 17 -3.26 8.14 -9.55
C THR A 17 -4.10 7.27 -10.48
N ALA A 18 -3.48 6.69 -11.50
CA ALA A 18 -4.17 5.81 -12.44
C ALA A 18 -4.61 4.50 -11.76
N LEU A 19 -3.76 3.93 -10.90
CA LEU A 19 -4.06 2.72 -10.14
C LEU A 19 -5.25 2.92 -9.19
N VAL A 20 -5.23 3.96 -8.36
CA VAL A 20 -6.31 4.27 -7.42
C VAL A 20 -7.63 4.48 -8.17
N ARG A 21 -7.58 5.18 -9.31
CA ARG A 21 -8.76 5.38 -10.16
C ARG A 21 -9.29 4.05 -10.70
N ALA A 22 -8.42 3.20 -11.27
CA ALA A 22 -8.82 1.91 -11.80
C ALA A 22 -9.40 0.98 -10.70
N LEU A 23 -8.82 0.97 -9.50
CA LEU A 23 -9.34 0.23 -8.35
C LEU A 23 -10.72 0.74 -7.92
N ARG A 24 -10.99 2.05 -8.00
CA ARG A 24 -12.31 2.61 -7.67
C ARG A 24 -13.34 2.36 -8.77
N GLU A 25 -12.92 2.37 -10.03
CA GLU A 25 -13.77 2.23 -11.21
C GLU A 25 -13.91 0.75 -11.68
N ASN A 26 -13.42 -0.23 -10.90
CA ASN A 26 -13.38 -1.64 -11.30
C ASN A 26 -14.77 -2.27 -11.59
N GLY A 27 -15.84 -1.75 -10.97
CA GLY A 27 -17.23 -2.20 -11.20
C GLY A 27 -17.62 -3.56 -10.61
N GLU A 28 -16.69 -4.34 -10.06
CA GLU A 28 -16.91 -5.67 -9.48
C GLU A 28 -17.19 -5.61 -7.96
N ARG A 29 -16.46 -4.76 -7.23
CA ARG A 29 -16.61 -4.54 -5.78
C ARG A 29 -16.08 -3.19 -5.32
N ARG A 30 -16.39 -2.79 -4.08
CA ARG A 30 -15.71 -1.64 -3.47
C ARG A 30 -14.29 -2.01 -3.06
N VAL A 31 -13.35 -1.12 -3.37
CA VAL A 31 -11.96 -1.22 -2.93
C VAL A 31 -11.62 0.04 -2.12
N ARG A 32 -11.34 -0.15 -0.82
CA ARG A 32 -10.69 0.85 0.03
C ARG A 32 -9.20 0.82 -0.28
N VAL A 33 -8.58 1.97 -0.49
CA VAL A 33 -7.15 2.08 -0.77
C VAL A 33 -6.43 2.77 0.38
N VAL A 34 -5.43 2.09 0.94
CA VAL A 34 -4.51 2.62 1.95
C VAL A 34 -3.19 2.93 1.26
N GLY A 35 -2.72 4.16 1.34
CA GLY A 35 -1.43 4.56 0.79
C GLY A 35 -0.32 4.53 1.83
N THR A 36 0.88 4.12 1.44
CA THR A 36 2.11 4.39 2.21
C THR A 36 3.14 5.08 1.34
N ASP A 37 3.99 5.90 1.96
CA ASP A 37 5.15 6.51 1.31
C ASP A 37 6.17 6.96 2.37
N MET A 38 7.43 7.14 1.99
CA MET A 38 8.42 7.74 2.88
C MET A 38 8.28 9.27 2.99
N ALA A 39 7.66 9.91 2.00
CA ALA A 39 7.43 11.34 1.99
C ALA A 39 6.02 11.69 2.52
N ALA A 40 5.97 12.49 3.59
CA ALA A 40 4.71 12.96 4.19
C ALA A 40 3.82 13.78 3.25
N LEU A 41 4.38 14.30 2.15
CA LEU A 41 3.67 15.10 1.14
C LEU A 41 3.43 14.34 -0.17
N ALA A 42 3.61 13.02 -0.17
CA ALA A 42 3.31 12.18 -1.33
C ALA A 42 1.84 12.32 -1.78
N VAL A 43 1.60 12.26 -3.09
CA VAL A 43 0.26 12.45 -3.67
C VAL A 43 -0.77 11.44 -3.12
N GLY A 44 -0.33 10.23 -2.76
CA GLY A 44 -1.13 9.20 -2.11
C GLY A 44 -1.88 9.70 -0.87
N ARG A 45 -1.33 10.68 -0.13
CA ARG A 45 -1.98 11.32 1.02
C ARG A 45 -3.32 11.97 0.70
N HIS A 46 -3.48 12.44 -0.54
CA HIS A 46 -4.68 13.13 -1.00
C HIS A 46 -5.60 12.22 -1.81
N LEU A 47 -5.08 11.11 -2.34
CA LEU A 47 -5.81 10.22 -3.24
C LEU A 47 -6.38 8.99 -2.55
N CYS A 48 -5.65 8.43 -1.58
CA CYS A 48 -6.03 7.22 -0.86
C CYS A 48 -7.03 7.53 0.26
N ASP A 49 -7.74 6.51 0.73
CA ASP A 49 -8.73 6.65 1.81
C ASP A 49 -8.08 6.72 3.21
N ALA A 50 -6.83 6.27 3.33
CA ALA A 50 -5.94 6.46 4.47
C ALA A 50 -4.48 6.54 3.99
N PHE A 51 -3.61 7.13 4.80
CA PHE A 51 -2.20 7.31 4.45
C PHE A 51 -1.27 7.19 5.66
N HIS A 52 -0.19 6.44 5.51
CA HIS A 52 0.82 6.22 6.56
C HIS A 52 2.23 6.51 6.03
N VAL A 53 3.02 7.25 6.80
CA VAL A 53 4.44 7.44 6.49
C VAL A 53 5.22 6.24 7.00
N VAL A 54 6.06 5.65 6.15
CA VAL A 54 6.86 4.45 6.45
C VAL A 54 8.33 4.66 6.07
N PRO A 55 9.26 3.82 6.53
CA PRO A 55 10.65 3.86 6.05
C PRO A 55 10.77 3.68 4.53
N PRO A 56 11.92 4.06 3.93
CA PRO A 56 12.25 3.70 2.54
C PRO A 56 12.22 2.18 2.30
N GLY A 57 11.94 1.73 1.08
CA GLY A 57 11.76 0.30 0.76
C GLY A 57 12.99 -0.59 1.03
N ASP A 58 14.19 -0.02 0.98
CA ASP A 58 15.47 -0.69 1.28
C ASP A 58 15.87 -0.62 2.76
N ASP A 59 15.07 0.04 3.61
CA ASP A 59 15.27 0.08 5.04
C ASP A 59 14.91 -1.27 5.70
N PRO A 60 15.73 -1.80 6.61
CA PRO A 60 15.44 -3.06 7.30
C PRO A 60 14.10 -3.09 8.05
N GLY A 61 13.60 -1.93 8.51
CA GLY A 61 12.33 -1.79 9.21
C GLY A 61 11.12 -1.58 8.29
N PHE A 62 11.31 -1.49 6.97
CA PHE A 62 10.23 -1.26 6.01
C PHE A 62 9.15 -2.33 6.06
N ALA A 63 9.56 -3.61 6.03
CA ALA A 63 8.64 -4.72 6.02
C ALA A 63 7.82 -4.80 7.32
N ASP A 64 8.47 -4.54 8.46
CA ASP A 64 7.82 -4.50 9.78
C ASP A 64 6.75 -3.40 9.82
N ALA A 65 7.09 -2.21 9.34
CA ALA A 65 6.14 -1.10 9.26
C ALA A 65 4.92 -1.42 8.38
N LEU A 66 5.12 -2.14 7.27
CA LEU A 66 4.01 -2.54 6.39
C LEU A 66 3.16 -3.66 6.96
N VAL A 67 3.75 -4.62 7.69
CA VAL A 67 2.97 -5.63 8.44
C VAL A 67 2.07 -4.94 9.46
N ASP A 68 2.63 -4.02 10.25
CA ASP A 68 1.86 -3.26 11.24
C ASP A 68 0.73 -2.43 10.61
N VAL A 69 0.97 -1.78 9.47
CA VAL A 69 -0.08 -1.05 8.72
C VAL A 69 -1.15 -2.03 8.24
N SER A 70 -0.75 -3.17 7.68
CA SER A 70 -1.67 -4.19 7.17
C SER A 70 -2.60 -4.75 8.24
N GLU A 71 -2.07 -5.01 9.44
CA GLU A 71 -2.87 -5.45 10.58
C GLU A 71 -3.85 -4.37 11.05
N ARG A 72 -3.37 -3.12 11.24
CA ARG A 72 -4.21 -2.02 11.73
C ARG A 72 -5.35 -1.66 10.79
N GLU A 73 -5.11 -1.75 9.48
CA GLU A 73 -6.08 -1.35 8.45
C GLU A 73 -6.92 -2.51 7.92
N GLY A 74 -6.61 -3.75 8.33
CA GLY A 74 -7.27 -4.96 7.81
C GLY A 74 -7.07 -5.10 6.30
N VAL A 75 -5.82 -5.01 5.86
CA VAL A 75 -5.44 -5.12 4.44
C VAL A 75 -5.66 -6.54 3.93
N ASP A 76 -6.20 -6.66 2.72
CA ASP A 76 -6.44 -7.92 2.00
C ASP A 76 -5.42 -8.18 0.88
N ALA A 77 -4.72 -7.15 0.43
CA ALA A 77 -3.67 -7.27 -0.58
C ALA A 77 -2.70 -6.08 -0.53
N VAL A 78 -1.43 -6.36 -0.80
CA VAL A 78 -0.37 -5.34 -0.95
C VAL A 78 0.02 -5.22 -2.42
N LEU A 79 -0.01 -4.00 -2.96
CA LEU A 79 0.41 -3.66 -4.31
C LEU A 79 1.66 -2.76 -4.27
N PRO A 80 2.86 -3.34 -4.49
CA PRO A 80 4.10 -2.58 -4.50
C PRO A 80 4.15 -1.60 -5.68
N GLN A 81 4.64 -0.37 -5.49
CA GLN A 81 4.85 0.58 -6.60
C GLN A 81 6.33 0.89 -6.88
N SER A 82 7.24 0.43 -6.02
CA SER A 82 8.69 0.63 -6.17
C SER A 82 9.43 -0.71 -6.21
N SER A 83 10.46 -0.82 -7.05
CA SER A 83 11.34 -1.99 -7.08
C SER A 83 12.14 -2.15 -5.78
N TYR A 84 12.36 -1.06 -5.02
CA TYR A 84 13.01 -1.11 -3.72
C TYR A 84 12.18 -1.84 -2.67
N ASP A 85 10.86 -1.88 -2.81
CA ASP A 85 9.96 -2.51 -1.85
C ASP A 85 10.02 -4.05 -1.96
N LEU A 86 10.35 -4.56 -3.15
CA LEU A 86 10.20 -5.97 -3.50
C LEU A 86 11.04 -6.91 -2.62
N PRO A 87 12.33 -6.66 -2.33
CA PRO A 87 13.13 -7.56 -1.50
C PRO A 87 12.57 -7.68 -0.08
N GLY A 88 12.23 -6.54 0.56
CA GLY A 88 11.67 -6.53 1.91
C GLY A 88 10.32 -7.22 2.00
N LEU A 89 9.42 -6.93 1.05
CA LEU A 89 8.10 -7.57 0.98
C LEU A 89 8.19 -9.07 0.68
N ALA A 90 9.09 -9.48 -0.22
CA ALA A 90 9.27 -10.89 -0.54
C ALA A 90 9.81 -11.68 0.67
N ALA A 91 10.79 -11.12 1.38
CA ALA A 91 11.36 -11.74 2.58
C ALA A 91 10.34 -11.85 3.72
N ALA A 92 9.42 -10.89 3.84
CA ALA A 92 8.40 -10.84 4.87
C ALA A 92 7.04 -11.44 4.46
N ARG A 93 6.93 -12.06 3.27
CA ARG A 93 5.64 -12.49 2.69
C ARG A 93 4.77 -13.30 3.66
N GLU A 94 5.35 -14.22 4.41
CA GLU A 94 4.61 -15.11 5.34
C GLU A 94 4.11 -14.40 6.61
N ARG A 95 4.57 -13.16 6.85
CA ARG A 95 4.21 -12.36 8.01
C ARG A 95 2.98 -11.49 7.76
N PHE A 96 2.59 -11.29 6.50
CA PHE A 96 1.42 -10.51 6.17
C PHE A 96 0.14 -11.31 6.49
N PRO A 97 -0.87 -10.67 7.10
CA PRO A 97 -2.12 -11.34 7.46
C PRO A 97 -3.07 -11.59 6.26
N CYS A 98 -2.63 -11.29 5.04
CA CYS A 98 -3.45 -11.25 3.81
C CYS A 98 -3.03 -12.27 2.75
#